data_AF-A0A179I1V3-F1
#
_entry.id   AF-A0A179I1V3-F1
#
_cell.length_a   1.000
_cell.length_b   1.000
_cell.length_c   1.000
_cell.angle_alpha   90.00
_cell.angle_beta   90.00
_cell.angle_gamma   90.00
#
_symmetry.space_group_name_H-M   'P 1'
#
loop_
_entity.id
_entity.type
_entity.pdbx_description
1 polymer ?
#
loop_
_entity_poly.entity_id
_entity_poly.type
_entity_poly.pdbx_seq_one_letter_code
_entity_poly.pdbx_strand_id
1 'polypeptide(L)'
;MTPTATTSSTSSSSDPGTSSGYTTSNEGPGPDGLDDGVGTELTKKGTIRVKRWTARGHCVVVLPSCDEQIMTPFVGLPPCHGPNRPIFLLDVSSRRIADASKARGKLVRTAEAPHLDEAWAIRSRQMVHVLDFVNKGIADKKTQLSTKQGVLRRIFTLLMFDLVVDAAAWRPHLLGYLALIQHMGGVRAVMRSKNEHTNNTQWTVLLLAIAANSTSPSDQQIRGFEAYTDKDVEFLFSRDVNPDLPCPAPLFVVLKNLNQLRGRIADDNCPKALLERTVRDLFDRVSAFNHDRWAETIAFEAGDLAATMSRIFQVAVRLYGILSLPHSAIVYWAVATRYPRLPGASIYDSVRIAHRRELLDLLYPFRGRFRSLLSLAWPVTVAGVSLGGDGSAEDCRFIAEALLGMWKSPLSRVGPILCLEKLRVFWDSGKTVWDDCFDEPVPPLA
;
A
#
# COMPACT_ATOMS: atom_id res chain seq x y z
N MET A 1 51.68 -15.05 53.25
CA MET A 1 52.41 -13.80 53.53
C MET A 1 53.09 -13.33 52.23
N THR A 2 52.31 -12.57 51.47
CA THR A 2 52.62 -11.35 50.68
C THR A 2 53.92 -10.60 51.02
N PRO A 3 54.36 -9.61 50.22
CA PRO A 3 54.46 -9.48 48.73
C PRO A 3 55.85 -8.89 48.34
N THR A 4 56.44 -8.89 47.13
CA THR A 4 56.07 -8.66 45.71
C THR A 4 55.69 -7.22 45.32
N ALA A 5 56.60 -6.59 44.58
CA ALA A 5 56.48 -5.31 43.89
C ALA A 5 56.55 -5.53 42.38
N THR A 6 55.87 -4.70 41.59
CA THR A 6 56.32 -4.31 40.22
C THR A 6 55.49 -3.12 39.74
N THR A 7 56.13 -2.14 39.07
CA THR A 7 55.89 -1.83 37.65
C THR A 7 56.74 -0.65 37.16
N SER A 8 57.38 -0.85 36.02
CA SER A 8 57.81 0.10 34.97
C SER A 8 58.12 -0.80 33.74
N SER A 9 58.15 -0.44 32.45
CA SER A 9 58.24 0.82 31.70
C SER A 9 58.16 0.56 30.16
N THR A 10 57.86 1.62 29.40
CA THR A 10 58.50 2.13 28.15
C THR A 10 58.48 1.46 26.75
N SER A 11 58.67 2.37 25.78
CA SER A 11 58.51 2.44 24.32
C SER A 11 59.75 2.15 23.45
N SER A 12 59.53 1.97 22.12
CA SER A 12 60.14 2.71 20.97
C SER A 12 60.79 1.91 19.79
N SER A 13 60.47 2.40 18.57
CA SER A 13 61.20 2.50 17.27
C SER A 13 61.76 1.28 16.50
N SER A 14 61.45 1.17 15.18
CA SER A 14 62.32 1.57 14.02
C SER A 14 61.96 0.87 12.68
N ASP A 15 61.95 1.65 11.59
CA ASP A 15 61.92 1.31 10.14
C ASP A 15 63.39 1.20 9.59
N PRO A 16 63.78 0.93 8.29
CA PRO A 16 63.09 1.20 7.00
C PRO A 16 63.36 0.20 5.80
N GLY A 17 62.86 0.48 4.57
CA GLY A 17 63.38 -0.18 3.34
C GLY A 17 62.66 -0.03 1.97
N THR A 18 62.64 1.19 1.43
CA THR A 18 62.68 1.70 0.02
C THR A 18 62.46 0.90 -1.29
N SER A 19 61.79 1.62 -2.24
CA SER A 19 62.00 1.77 -3.71
C SER A 19 61.27 0.79 -4.66
N SER A 20 60.72 1.13 -5.83
CA SER A 20 60.66 2.30 -6.76
C SER A 20 59.63 1.89 -7.87
N GLY A 21 58.87 2.69 -8.61
CA GLY A 21 58.71 4.14 -8.74
C GLY A 21 57.83 4.51 -9.97
N TYR A 22 57.41 5.79 -9.99
CA TYR A 22 57.10 6.70 -11.13
C TYR A 22 55.80 6.51 -11.97
N THR A 23 54.74 7.34 -11.76
CA THR A 23 54.34 8.68 -12.34
C THR A 23 53.52 8.56 -13.65
N THR A 24 52.45 9.31 -13.97
CA THR A 24 51.94 10.64 -13.56
C THR A 24 50.52 10.90 -14.14
N SER A 25 49.73 11.72 -13.41
CA SER A 25 48.77 12.77 -13.85
C SER A 25 47.55 12.48 -14.76
N ASN A 26 46.35 12.79 -14.25
CA ASN A 26 45.50 13.98 -14.56
C ASN A 26 43.97 13.70 -14.65
N GLU A 27 43.21 14.63 -14.04
CA GLU A 27 41.84 15.10 -14.35
C GLU A 27 40.57 14.36 -13.82
N GLY A 28 39.84 15.08 -12.94
CA GLY A 28 38.36 15.18 -12.94
C GLY A 28 37.54 14.27 -12.00
N PRO A 29 36.63 14.80 -11.15
CA PRO A 29 35.66 13.98 -10.44
C PRO A 29 34.37 13.82 -11.27
N GLY A 30 34.02 12.59 -11.62
CA GLY A 30 32.66 12.21 -12.06
C GLY A 30 31.93 11.52 -10.92
N PRO A 31 30.61 11.76 -10.71
CA PRO A 31 29.84 11.06 -9.70
C PRO A 31 29.19 9.83 -10.36
N ASP A 32 29.58 8.63 -9.93
CA ASP A 32 28.73 7.43 -9.89
C ASP A 32 29.55 6.25 -9.38
N GLY A 33 29.14 5.69 -8.24
CA GLY A 33 29.79 4.53 -7.63
C GLY A 33 29.26 4.25 -6.23
N LEU A 34 28.07 3.68 -6.13
CA LEU A 34 27.63 2.97 -4.93
C LEU A 34 28.06 1.51 -5.07
N ASP A 35 28.94 1.10 -4.17
CA ASP A 35 29.57 -0.22 -4.06
C ASP A 35 28.61 -1.20 -3.34
N ASP A 36 28.28 -2.32 -3.98
CA ASP A 36 27.38 -3.36 -3.47
C ASP A 36 28.15 -4.40 -2.63
N GLY A 37 28.08 -4.26 -1.29
CA GLY A 37 28.67 -5.23 -0.35
C GLY A 37 27.64 -6.11 0.36
N VAL A 38 27.62 -7.42 0.07
CA VAL A 38 26.89 -8.45 0.84
C VAL A 38 27.85 -9.15 1.81
N GLY A 39 27.59 -9.08 3.11
CA GLY A 39 28.38 -9.77 4.15
C GLY A 39 27.64 -10.93 4.83
N THR A 40 28.22 -12.13 4.82
CA THR A 40 27.81 -13.28 5.66
C THR A 40 28.91 -13.63 6.66
N GLU A 41 28.56 -13.84 7.93
CA GLU A 41 29.52 -14.28 8.95
C GLU A 41 29.15 -15.66 9.52
N LEU A 42 30.08 -16.61 9.44
CA LEU A 42 29.97 -17.97 9.95
C LEU A 42 30.46 -18.03 11.40
N THR A 43 29.63 -18.51 12.33
CA THR A 43 30.10 -18.81 13.70
C THR A 43 30.52 -20.27 13.85
N LYS A 44 31.52 -20.52 14.72
CA LYS A 44 32.24 -21.79 14.96
C LYS A 44 31.39 -23.01 15.41
N LYS A 45 30.06 -22.95 15.38
CA LYS A 45 29.17 -24.09 15.70
C LYS A 45 28.19 -24.46 14.57
N GLY A 46 28.43 -24.01 13.33
CA GLY A 46 27.65 -24.46 12.17
C GLY A 46 26.16 -24.11 12.22
N THR A 47 25.77 -23.15 13.06
CA THR A 47 24.38 -22.67 13.13
C THR A 47 24.28 -21.36 12.35
N ILE A 48 23.55 -21.36 11.24
CA ILE A 48 23.20 -20.14 10.51
C ILE A 48 22.13 -19.40 11.33
N ARG A 49 22.53 -18.35 12.05
CA ARG A 49 21.58 -17.38 12.60
C ARG A 49 21.22 -16.39 11.50
N VAL A 50 20.03 -16.52 10.93
CA VAL A 50 19.40 -15.44 10.15
C VAL A 50 19.14 -14.31 11.14
N LYS A 51 19.93 -13.22 11.05
CA LYS A 51 19.57 -11.97 11.73
C LYS A 51 18.22 -11.52 11.15
N ARG A 52 17.20 -11.46 12.01
CA ARG A 52 15.88 -10.89 11.70
C ARG A 52 16.10 -9.39 11.52
N TRP A 53 16.33 -8.96 10.29
CA TRP A 53 16.32 -7.54 9.95
C TRP A 53 14.87 -7.08 10.10
N THR A 54 14.59 -6.29 11.13
CA THR A 54 13.38 -5.47 11.20
C THR A 54 13.34 -4.61 9.95
N ALA A 55 12.38 -4.90 9.07
CA ALA A 55 12.12 -4.14 7.86
C ALA A 55 11.66 -2.71 8.22
N ARG A 56 12.64 -1.83 8.44
CA ARG A 56 12.49 -0.38 8.35
C ARG A 56 13.39 0.07 7.23
N GLY A 57 12.88 0.01 6.01
CA GLY A 57 13.60 0.38 4.81
C GLY A 57 12.64 0.29 3.63
N HIS A 58 12.35 1.43 3.00
CA HIS A 58 11.63 1.49 1.73
C HIS A 58 12.58 2.07 0.69
N CYS A 59 13.45 1.19 0.21
CA CYS A 59 13.96 1.11 -1.16
C CYS A 59 14.45 -0.33 -1.29
N VAL A 60 13.49 -1.27 -1.23
CA VAL A 60 13.80 -2.68 -1.42
C VAL A 60 13.82 -2.88 -2.93
N VAL A 61 14.95 -3.33 -3.47
CA VAL A 61 14.96 -4.12 -4.71
C VAL A 61 14.15 -5.35 -4.38
N VAL A 62 12.83 -5.28 -4.58
CA VAL A 62 11.92 -6.39 -4.37
C VAL A 62 12.23 -7.36 -5.49
N LEU A 63 12.98 -8.42 -5.16
CA LEU A 63 13.04 -9.59 -6.02
C LEU A 63 11.60 -10.03 -6.29
N PRO A 64 11.25 -10.32 -7.56
CA PRO A 64 9.89 -10.63 -7.94
C PRO A 64 9.57 -12.01 -7.35
N SER A 65 9.05 -12.00 -6.13
CA SER A 65 8.64 -13.14 -5.35
C SER A 65 7.34 -12.71 -4.70
N CYS A 66 6.27 -13.48 -4.94
CA CYS A 66 4.93 -13.22 -4.37
C CYS A 66 5.06 -12.88 -2.88
N ASP A 67 4.24 -11.99 -2.31
CA ASP A 67 4.31 -11.64 -0.88
C ASP A 67 4.27 -12.88 0.04
N GLU A 68 3.70 -14.02 -0.41
CA GLU A 68 3.81 -15.32 0.26
C GLU A 68 5.23 -15.89 0.40
N GLN A 69 6.12 -15.62 -0.57
CA GLN A 69 7.52 -16.02 -0.62
C GLN A 69 8.40 -15.13 0.26
N ILE A 70 8.02 -13.86 0.45
CA ILE A 70 8.65 -12.94 1.42
C ILE A 70 8.25 -13.34 2.85
N MET A 71 7.02 -13.81 3.04
CA MET A 71 6.43 -14.13 4.34
C MET A 71 6.79 -15.51 4.91
N THR A 72 7.51 -16.35 4.17
CA THR A 72 8.01 -17.64 4.68
C THR A 72 9.36 -17.95 4.04
N PRO A 73 10.48 -18.05 4.78
CA PRO A 73 11.71 -18.59 4.23
C PRO A 73 11.43 -20.01 3.72
N PHE A 74 11.85 -20.31 2.48
CA PHE A 74 11.70 -21.65 1.92
C PHE A 74 12.44 -22.66 2.80
N VAL A 75 11.69 -23.56 3.43
CA VAL A 75 12.22 -24.76 4.08
C VAL A 75 11.68 -25.94 3.26
N GLY A 76 12.39 -26.37 2.22
CA GLY A 76 11.99 -27.49 1.36
C GLY A 76 12.39 -27.37 -0.11
N LEU A 77 11.76 -28.18 -0.96
CA LEU A 77 11.99 -28.22 -2.42
C LEU A 77 11.70 -26.86 -3.07
N PRO A 78 12.36 -26.55 -4.22
CA PRO A 78 12.15 -25.29 -4.93
C PRO A 78 10.66 -25.06 -5.26
N PRO A 79 10.19 -23.80 -5.36
CA PRO A 79 8.78 -23.46 -5.59
C PRO A 79 8.18 -24.08 -6.87
N CYS A 80 9.01 -24.47 -7.84
CA CYS A 80 8.58 -25.17 -9.05
C CYS A 80 8.24 -26.67 -8.84
N HIS A 81 8.46 -27.22 -7.64
CA HIS A 81 8.18 -28.60 -7.28
C HIS A 81 7.22 -28.72 -6.09
N GLY A 82 6.56 -29.88 -5.98
CA GLY A 82 5.70 -30.20 -4.84
C GLY A 82 4.43 -29.34 -4.72
N PRO A 83 3.90 -29.14 -3.49
CA PRO A 83 2.58 -28.54 -3.27
C PRO A 83 2.47 -27.05 -3.62
N ASN A 84 3.61 -26.37 -3.84
CA ASN A 84 3.66 -24.95 -4.19
C ASN A 84 3.76 -24.69 -5.71
N ARG A 85 3.96 -25.73 -6.52
CA ARG A 85 4.03 -25.64 -7.98
C ARG A 85 2.86 -24.86 -8.61
N PRO A 86 1.59 -25.03 -8.17
CA PRO A 86 0.48 -24.26 -8.72
C PRO A 86 0.64 -22.75 -8.54
N ILE A 87 1.13 -22.32 -7.38
CA ILE A 87 1.34 -20.90 -7.04
C ILE A 87 2.48 -20.33 -7.88
N PHE A 88 3.56 -21.09 -8.04
CA PHE A 88 4.68 -20.69 -8.90
C PHE A 88 4.24 -20.50 -10.35
N LEU A 89 3.49 -21.45 -10.91
CA LEU A 89 2.97 -21.34 -12.27
C LEU A 89 1.96 -20.18 -12.41
N LEU A 90 1.17 -19.92 -11.37
CA LEU A 90 0.27 -18.77 -11.31
C LEU A 90 1.03 -17.44 -11.32
N ASP A 91 2.13 -17.34 -10.58
CA ASP A 91 3.00 -16.16 -10.53
C ASP A 91 3.64 -15.87 -11.89
N VAL A 92 4.28 -16.88 -12.49
CA VAL A 92 4.95 -16.75 -13.80
C VAL A 92 3.96 -16.34 -14.89
N SER A 93 2.79 -17.00 -14.96
CA SER A 93 1.78 -16.69 -15.96
C SER A 93 1.15 -15.31 -15.77
N SER A 94 0.84 -14.92 -14.53
CA SER A 94 0.28 -13.60 -14.21
C SER A 94 1.25 -12.48 -14.55
N ARG A 95 2.54 -12.62 -14.23
CA ARG A 95 3.57 -11.64 -14.59
C ARG A 95 3.74 -11.50 -16.09
N ARG A 96 3.76 -12.60 -16.84
CA ARG A 96 3.85 -12.55 -18.31
C ARG A 96 2.71 -11.73 -18.92
N ILE A 97 1.49 -11.87 -18.40
CA ILE A 97 0.33 -11.09 -18.84
C ILE A 97 0.45 -9.61 -18.41
N ALA A 98 0.86 -9.37 -17.16
CA ALA A 98 1.03 -8.02 -16.62
C ALA A 98 2.12 -7.24 -17.37
N ASP A 99 3.26 -7.87 -17.66
CA ASP A 99 4.37 -7.27 -18.40
C ASP A 99 3.96 -6.93 -19.83
N ALA A 100 3.21 -7.82 -20.50
CA ALA A 100 2.65 -7.54 -21.81
C ALA A 100 1.67 -6.36 -21.79
N SER A 101 0.87 -6.24 -20.72
CA SER A 101 -0.03 -5.11 -20.51
C SER A 101 0.74 -3.80 -20.32
N LYS A 102 1.74 -3.80 -19.42
CA LYS A 102 2.60 -2.64 -19.15
C LYS A 102 3.36 -2.19 -20.41
N ALA A 103 3.87 -3.12 -21.21
CA ALA A 103 4.54 -2.84 -22.47
C ALA A 103 3.61 -2.19 -23.51
N ARG A 104 2.33 -2.58 -23.54
CA ARG A 104 1.31 -1.99 -24.43
C ARG A 104 0.73 -0.67 -23.91
N GLY A 105 0.94 -0.34 -22.63
CA GLY A 105 0.35 0.84 -22.00
C GLY A 105 -1.15 0.75 -21.74
N LYS A 106 -1.74 -0.45 -21.81
CA LYS A 106 -3.14 -0.74 -21.46
C LYS A 106 -3.27 -2.18 -20.96
N LEU A 107 -4.29 -2.46 -20.15
CA LEU A 107 -4.61 -3.82 -19.74
C LEU A 107 -4.91 -4.69 -20.96
N VAL A 108 -4.26 -5.84 -21.06
CA VAL A 108 -4.55 -6.83 -22.11
C VAL A 108 -5.67 -7.74 -21.62
N ARG A 109 -6.75 -7.82 -22.38
CA ARG A 109 -7.83 -8.77 -22.09
C ARG A 109 -7.59 -10.11 -22.78
N THR A 110 -8.27 -11.15 -22.31
CA THR A 110 -8.27 -12.47 -22.97
C THR A 110 -8.71 -12.31 -24.43
N ALA A 111 -8.10 -13.08 -25.34
CA ALA A 111 -8.31 -13.03 -26.80
C ALA A 111 -7.75 -11.80 -27.55
N GLU A 112 -7.30 -10.73 -26.88
CA GLU A 112 -6.64 -9.58 -27.55
C GLU A 112 -5.17 -9.84 -27.95
N ALA A 113 -4.61 -10.97 -27.50
CA ALA A 113 -3.19 -11.28 -27.66
C ALA A 113 -2.98 -12.79 -27.78
N PRO A 114 -3.07 -13.38 -28.99
CA PRO A 114 -2.94 -14.83 -29.19
C PRO A 114 -1.64 -15.42 -28.62
N HIS A 115 -0.54 -14.67 -28.63
CA HIS A 115 0.74 -15.08 -28.05
C HIS A 115 0.74 -15.22 -26.51
N LEU A 116 -0.35 -14.80 -25.84
CA LEU A 116 -0.57 -14.95 -24.40
C LEU A 116 -1.63 -16.01 -24.08
N ASP A 117 -2.25 -16.66 -25.06
CA ASP A 117 -3.35 -17.62 -24.82
C ASP A 117 -2.92 -18.76 -23.89
N GLU A 118 -1.69 -19.26 -24.05
CA GLU A 118 -1.13 -20.27 -23.17
C GLU A 118 -0.95 -19.74 -21.73
N ALA A 119 -0.49 -18.49 -21.57
CA ALA A 119 -0.32 -17.88 -20.25
C ALA A 119 -1.66 -17.71 -19.54
N TRP A 120 -2.69 -17.25 -20.26
CA TRP A 120 -4.06 -17.19 -19.75
C TRP A 120 -4.58 -18.57 -19.35
N ALA A 121 -4.39 -19.57 -20.20
CA ALA A 121 -4.84 -20.93 -19.93
C ALA A 121 -4.13 -21.55 -18.71
N ILE A 122 -2.82 -21.31 -18.56
CA ILE A 122 -2.06 -21.73 -17.36
C ILE A 122 -2.62 -21.02 -16.13
N ARG A 123 -2.76 -19.69 -16.16
CA ARG A 123 -3.30 -18.89 -15.05
C ARG A 123 -4.65 -19.43 -14.59
N SER A 124 -5.61 -19.56 -15.49
CA SER A 124 -6.96 -20.03 -15.16
C SER A 124 -6.95 -21.44 -14.57
N ARG A 125 -6.16 -22.38 -15.12
CA ARG A 125 -6.03 -23.72 -14.54
C ARG A 125 -5.46 -23.68 -13.11
N GLN A 126 -4.45 -22.85 -12.85
CA GLN A 126 -3.87 -22.75 -11.51
C GLN A 126 -4.80 -22.07 -10.51
N MET A 127 -5.53 -21.03 -10.91
CA MET A 127 -6.56 -20.41 -10.06
C MET A 127 -7.62 -21.43 -9.64
N VAL A 128 -8.10 -22.26 -10.57
CA VAL A 128 -9.06 -23.34 -10.27
C VAL A 128 -8.48 -24.36 -9.29
N HIS A 129 -7.21 -24.74 -9.44
CA HIS A 129 -6.56 -25.67 -8.52
C HIS A 129 -6.44 -25.10 -7.09
N VAL A 130 -6.10 -23.81 -6.95
CA VAL A 130 -6.07 -23.14 -5.64
C VAL A 130 -7.49 -23.00 -5.06
N LEU A 131 -8.49 -22.71 -5.89
CA LEU A 131 -9.89 -22.66 -5.48
C LEU A 131 -10.42 -24.02 -5.01
N ASP A 132 -10.03 -25.12 -5.64
CA ASP A 132 -10.40 -26.47 -5.21
C ASP A 132 -9.88 -26.78 -3.80
N PHE A 133 -8.64 -26.35 -3.48
CA PHE A 133 -8.11 -26.43 -2.12
C PHE A 133 -8.96 -25.63 -1.12
N VAL A 134 -9.32 -24.39 -1.48
CA VAL A 134 -10.17 -23.52 -0.65
C VAL A 134 -11.53 -24.19 -0.39
N ASN A 135 -12.17 -24.67 -1.45
CA ASN A 135 -13.49 -25.31 -1.38
C ASN A 135 -13.47 -26.57 -0.51
N LYS A 136 -12.47 -27.43 -0.67
CA LYS A 136 -12.29 -28.63 0.18
C LYS A 136 -12.12 -28.27 1.64
N GLY A 137 -11.29 -27.26 1.94
CA GLY A 137 -11.06 -26.81 3.32
C GLY A 137 -12.28 -26.13 3.96
N ILE A 138 -13.15 -25.51 3.16
CA ILE A 138 -14.42 -24.95 3.66
C ILE A 138 -15.46 -26.05 3.89
N ALA A 139 -15.54 -27.05 3.00
CA ALA A 139 -16.54 -28.11 3.06
C ALA A 139 -16.34 -29.07 4.25
N ASP A 140 -15.10 -29.26 4.71
CA ASP A 140 -14.82 -30.13 5.85
C ASP A 140 -15.30 -29.47 7.16
N LYS A 141 -16.42 -29.97 7.70
CA LYS A 141 -17.03 -29.49 8.95
C LYS A 141 -16.18 -29.79 10.20
N LYS A 142 -15.21 -30.71 10.11
CA LYS A 142 -14.30 -31.09 11.21
C LYS A 142 -12.93 -30.41 11.09
N THR A 143 -12.79 -29.47 10.15
CA THR A 143 -11.54 -28.78 9.85
C THR A 143 -10.92 -28.12 11.09
N GLN A 144 -9.70 -28.51 11.41
CA GLN A 144 -8.90 -27.91 12.47
C GLN A 144 -8.55 -26.44 12.16
N LEU A 145 -8.29 -25.65 13.20
CA LEU A 145 -7.93 -24.24 13.08
C LEU A 145 -6.75 -23.99 12.11
N SER A 146 -5.74 -24.86 12.13
CA SER A 146 -4.57 -24.81 11.24
C SER A 146 -4.96 -24.90 9.76
N THR A 147 -5.94 -25.73 9.43
CA THR A 147 -6.42 -25.88 8.06
C THR A 147 -7.25 -24.66 7.64
N LYS A 148 -8.08 -24.09 8.52
CA LYS A 148 -8.79 -22.83 8.25
C LYS A 148 -7.82 -21.66 8.01
N GLN A 149 -6.70 -21.60 8.76
CA GLN A 149 -5.62 -20.63 8.52
C GLN A 149 -4.96 -20.85 7.15
N GLY A 150 -4.76 -22.11 6.74
CA GLY A 150 -4.30 -22.46 5.39
C GLY A 150 -5.28 -22.01 4.29
N VAL A 151 -6.59 -22.14 4.52
CA VAL A 151 -7.62 -21.67 3.59
C VAL A 151 -7.59 -20.14 3.46
N LEU A 152 -7.50 -19.39 4.57
CA LEU A 152 -7.35 -17.93 4.54
C LEU A 152 -6.16 -17.52 3.67
N ARG A 153 -5.02 -18.19 3.87
CA ARG A 153 -3.81 -17.94 3.07
C ARG A 153 -4.07 -18.17 1.58
N ARG A 154 -4.77 -19.23 1.18
CA ARG A 154 -5.09 -19.49 -0.23
C ARG A 154 -6.09 -18.50 -0.83
N ILE A 155 -7.06 -18.02 -0.06
CA ILE A 155 -7.95 -16.94 -0.51
C ILE A 155 -7.14 -15.65 -0.73
N PHE A 156 -6.20 -15.35 0.18
CA PHE A 156 -5.28 -14.22 0.02
C PHE A 156 -4.40 -14.39 -1.24
N THR A 157 -3.83 -15.57 -1.49
CA THR A 157 -3.09 -15.87 -2.73
C THR A 157 -3.90 -15.53 -3.97
N LEU A 158 -5.17 -15.99 -4.03
CA LEU A 158 -6.07 -15.72 -5.15
C LEU A 158 -6.30 -14.22 -5.34
N LEU A 159 -6.59 -13.49 -4.25
CA LEU A 159 -6.76 -12.04 -4.26
C LEU A 159 -5.53 -11.34 -4.85
N MET A 160 -4.33 -11.66 -4.38
CA MET A 160 -3.11 -10.98 -4.81
C MET A 160 -2.81 -11.21 -6.30
N PHE A 161 -2.98 -12.44 -6.81
CA PHE A 161 -2.78 -12.71 -8.24
C PHE A 161 -3.86 -12.15 -9.14
N ASP A 162 -5.05 -11.93 -8.61
CA ASP A 162 -6.10 -11.24 -9.34
C ASP A 162 -5.77 -9.76 -9.54
N LEU A 163 -5.28 -9.12 -8.48
CA LEU A 163 -4.81 -7.72 -8.51
C LEU A 163 -3.57 -7.50 -9.38
N VAL A 164 -2.81 -8.53 -9.75
CA VAL A 164 -1.65 -8.38 -10.65
C VAL A 164 -2.09 -8.19 -12.12
N VAL A 165 -3.22 -8.75 -12.53
CA VAL A 165 -3.55 -8.91 -13.96
C VAL A 165 -4.69 -7.99 -14.42
N ASP A 166 -5.87 -8.13 -13.83
CA ASP A 166 -7.06 -7.40 -14.28
C ASP A 166 -8.06 -7.07 -13.17
N ALA A 167 -7.86 -7.59 -11.95
CA ALA A 167 -8.78 -7.47 -10.84
C ALA A 167 -10.23 -7.81 -11.23
N ALA A 168 -10.46 -8.91 -11.94
CA ALA A 168 -11.83 -9.32 -12.30
C ALA A 168 -12.62 -9.93 -11.12
N ALA A 169 -11.94 -10.57 -10.17
CA ALA A 169 -12.51 -11.35 -9.07
C ALA A 169 -12.04 -10.91 -7.67
N TRP A 170 -11.30 -9.80 -7.55
CA TRP A 170 -10.72 -9.31 -6.30
C TRP A 170 -11.78 -9.16 -5.19
N ARG A 171 -12.95 -8.60 -5.50
CA ARG A 171 -14.00 -8.32 -4.53
C ARG A 171 -14.59 -9.63 -3.94
N PRO A 172 -15.02 -10.62 -4.74
CA PRO A 172 -15.41 -11.94 -4.23
C PRO A 172 -14.34 -12.59 -3.34
N HIS A 173 -13.05 -12.53 -3.71
CA HIS A 173 -11.98 -13.10 -2.88
C HIS A 173 -11.89 -12.41 -1.52
N LEU A 174 -11.95 -11.08 -1.50
CA LEU A 174 -11.89 -10.29 -0.29
C LEU A 174 -13.11 -10.53 0.63
N LEU A 175 -14.31 -10.59 0.06
CA LEU A 175 -15.54 -10.93 0.80
C LEU A 175 -15.49 -12.36 1.36
N GLY A 176 -15.00 -13.32 0.57
CA GLY A 176 -14.82 -14.70 1.02
C GLY A 176 -13.83 -14.82 2.19
N TYR A 177 -12.75 -14.02 2.15
CA TYR A 177 -11.80 -13.93 3.26
C TYR A 177 -12.47 -13.44 4.55
N LEU A 178 -13.23 -12.34 4.46
CA LEU A 178 -13.94 -11.76 5.61
C LEU A 178 -15.01 -12.71 6.16
N ALA A 179 -15.75 -13.39 5.29
CA ALA A 179 -16.74 -14.40 5.71
C ALA A 179 -16.09 -15.56 6.47
N LEU A 180 -14.91 -16.03 6.04
CA LEU A 180 -14.17 -17.07 6.74
C LEU A 180 -13.63 -16.58 8.10
N ILE A 181 -13.14 -15.34 8.20
CA ILE A 181 -12.78 -14.72 9.48
C ILE A 181 -13.97 -14.72 10.44
N GLN A 182 -15.16 -14.34 9.95
CA GLN A 182 -16.37 -14.36 10.76
C GLN A 182 -16.73 -15.78 11.23
N HIS A 183 -16.63 -16.78 10.34
CA HIS A 183 -16.83 -18.19 10.70
C HIS A 183 -15.77 -18.73 11.70
N MET A 184 -14.60 -18.11 11.77
CA MET A 184 -13.56 -18.42 12.76
C MET A 184 -13.76 -17.72 14.11
N GLY A 185 -14.93 -17.11 14.35
CA GLY A 185 -15.25 -16.40 15.59
C GLY A 185 -14.93 -14.90 15.53
N GLY A 186 -14.70 -14.37 14.32
CA GLY A 186 -14.45 -12.96 14.07
C GLY A 186 -13.01 -12.52 14.29
N VAL A 187 -12.74 -11.28 13.91
CA VAL A 187 -11.41 -10.64 13.89
C VAL A 187 -10.59 -10.89 15.15
N ARG A 188 -11.17 -10.59 16.33
CA ARG A 188 -10.45 -10.73 17.61
C ARG A 188 -10.09 -12.17 17.95
N ALA A 189 -10.94 -13.14 17.57
CA ALA A 189 -10.63 -14.56 17.78
C ALA A 189 -9.42 -14.96 16.95
N VAL A 190 -9.37 -14.52 15.68
CA VAL A 190 -8.24 -14.80 14.80
C VAL A 190 -6.96 -14.10 15.27
N MET A 191 -7.04 -12.83 15.68
CA MET A 191 -5.90 -12.11 16.27
C MET A 191 -5.32 -12.78 17.53
N ARG A 192 -6.19 -13.36 18.38
CA ARG A 192 -5.78 -14.10 19.59
C ARG A 192 -5.11 -15.44 19.30
N SER A 193 -5.24 -15.98 18.10
CA SER A 193 -4.56 -17.24 17.72
C SER A 193 -3.02 -17.14 17.71
N LYS A 194 -2.47 -15.91 17.83
CA LYS A 194 -1.02 -15.61 17.83
C LYS A 194 -0.26 -16.16 16.63
N ASN A 195 -0.94 -16.50 15.54
CA ASN A 195 -0.31 -16.86 14.28
C ASN A 195 0.15 -15.59 13.55
N GLU A 196 1.46 -15.35 13.48
CA GLU A 196 2.05 -14.16 12.84
C GLU A 196 1.59 -14.02 11.39
N HIS A 197 1.65 -15.10 10.60
CA HIS A 197 1.27 -15.08 9.19
C HIS A 197 -0.21 -14.71 8.98
N THR A 198 -1.11 -15.28 9.77
CA THR A 198 -2.55 -14.98 9.68
C THR A 198 -2.85 -13.54 10.09
N ASN A 199 -2.05 -12.95 10.99
CA ASN A 199 -2.19 -11.55 11.36
C ASN A 199 -1.69 -10.62 10.24
N ASN A 200 -0.61 -10.99 9.55
CA ASN A 200 -0.10 -10.21 8.42
C ASN A 200 -1.07 -10.24 7.22
N THR A 201 -1.66 -11.41 6.91
CA THR A 201 -2.69 -11.49 5.87
C THR A 201 -3.94 -10.71 6.25
N GLN A 202 -4.36 -10.75 7.53
CA GLN A 202 -5.45 -9.89 8.01
C GLN A 202 -5.14 -8.40 7.87
N TRP A 203 -3.93 -7.98 8.22
CA TRP A 203 -3.51 -6.58 8.08
C TRP A 203 -3.58 -6.15 6.62
N THR A 204 -3.02 -6.94 5.70
CA THR A 204 -3.03 -6.63 4.26
C THR A 204 -4.44 -6.61 3.70
N VAL A 205 -5.31 -7.56 4.08
CA VAL A 205 -6.71 -7.57 3.64
C VAL A 205 -7.49 -6.37 4.19
N LEU A 206 -7.26 -5.98 5.44
CA LEU A 206 -7.87 -4.80 6.04
C LEU A 206 -7.44 -3.53 5.29
N LEU A 207 -6.15 -3.43 4.96
CA LEU A 207 -5.59 -2.34 4.18
C LEU A 207 -6.20 -2.25 2.78
N LEU A 208 -6.28 -3.37 2.07
CA LEU A 208 -6.94 -3.47 0.77
C LEU A 208 -8.42 -3.10 0.85
N ALA A 209 -9.13 -3.55 1.88
CA ALA A 209 -10.56 -3.27 2.04
C ALA A 209 -10.83 -1.78 2.30
N ILE A 210 -10.05 -1.14 3.18
CA ILE A 210 -10.19 0.30 3.48
C ILE A 210 -9.83 1.13 2.26
N ALA A 211 -8.74 0.79 1.57
CA ALA A 211 -8.35 1.48 0.35
C ALA A 211 -9.43 1.31 -0.74
N ALA A 212 -9.87 0.08 -1.01
CA ALA A 212 -10.93 -0.20 -1.97
C ALA A 212 -12.25 0.53 -1.67
N ASN A 213 -12.64 0.64 -0.40
CA ASN A 213 -13.83 1.40 -0.03
C ASN A 213 -13.70 2.90 -0.30
N SER A 214 -12.49 3.43 -0.26
CA SER A 214 -12.27 4.83 -0.62
C SER A 214 -12.50 5.06 -2.12
N THR A 215 -12.30 4.06 -2.98
CA THR A 215 -12.54 4.10 -4.43
C THR A 215 -13.68 3.18 -4.84
N SER A 216 -14.72 3.13 -4.00
CA SER A 216 -16.01 2.49 -4.29
C SER A 216 -17.14 3.49 -4.04
N PRO A 217 -18.28 3.34 -4.72
CA PRO A 217 -19.53 4.01 -4.35
C PRO A 217 -19.86 3.79 -2.88
N SER A 218 -20.49 4.78 -2.26
CA SER A 218 -20.86 4.74 -0.84
C SER A 218 -21.85 3.61 -0.50
N ASP A 219 -22.72 3.21 -1.42
CA ASP A 219 -23.68 2.10 -1.30
C ASP A 219 -23.07 0.72 -1.64
N GLN A 220 -21.92 0.69 -2.30
CA GLN A 220 -21.22 -0.55 -2.71
C GLN A 220 -19.94 -0.81 -1.89
N GLN A 221 -19.84 -0.25 -0.71
CA GLN A 221 -18.73 -0.51 0.20
C GLN A 221 -18.62 -1.99 0.60
N ILE A 222 -17.39 -2.50 0.71
CA ILE A 222 -17.11 -3.75 1.40
C ILE A 222 -17.57 -3.57 2.85
N ARG A 223 -18.22 -4.59 3.41
CA ARG A 223 -18.66 -4.62 4.81
C ARG A 223 -17.89 -5.71 5.57
N GLY A 224 -17.94 -5.67 6.89
CA GLY A 224 -17.30 -6.64 7.79
C GLY A 224 -16.03 -6.12 8.46
N PHE A 225 -15.36 -5.10 7.92
CA PHE A 225 -14.21 -4.50 8.61
C PHE A 225 -14.62 -3.51 9.70
N GLU A 226 -15.91 -3.19 9.83
CA GLU A 226 -16.43 -2.42 10.96
C GLU A 226 -16.24 -3.14 12.30
N ALA A 227 -16.01 -4.45 12.25
CA ALA A 227 -15.62 -5.26 13.41
C ALA A 227 -14.24 -4.89 13.98
N TYR A 228 -13.37 -4.24 13.21
CA TYR A 228 -12.08 -3.74 13.68
C TYR A 228 -12.28 -2.41 14.40
N THR A 229 -11.91 -2.36 15.68
CA THR A 229 -11.84 -1.09 16.42
C THR A 229 -10.61 -0.30 16.01
N ASP A 230 -10.59 1.00 16.31
CA ASP A 230 -9.43 1.85 16.03
C ASP A 230 -8.15 1.30 16.69
N LYS A 231 -8.27 0.73 17.90
CA LYS A 231 -7.16 0.05 18.59
C LYS A 231 -6.71 -1.24 17.90
N ASP A 232 -7.63 -1.98 17.29
CA ASP A 232 -7.29 -3.19 16.52
C ASP A 232 -6.48 -2.82 15.27
N VAL A 233 -6.85 -1.72 14.60
CA VAL A 233 -6.12 -1.17 13.44
C VAL A 233 -4.71 -0.74 13.85
N GLU A 234 -4.58 0.06 14.91
CA GLU A 234 -3.27 0.52 15.43
C GLU A 234 -2.37 -0.65 15.82
N PHE A 235 -2.95 -1.67 16.47
CA PHE A 235 -2.22 -2.86 16.85
C PHE A 235 -1.71 -3.64 15.63
N LEU A 236 -2.54 -3.85 14.59
CA LEU A 236 -2.12 -4.54 13.38
C LEU A 236 -1.07 -3.74 12.61
N PHE A 237 -1.23 -2.42 12.53
CA PHE A 237 -0.24 -1.51 11.95
C PHE A 237 1.12 -1.61 12.65
N SER A 238 1.15 -1.72 13.98
CA SER A 238 2.41 -1.81 14.74
C SER A 238 3.22 -3.08 14.46
N ARG A 239 2.60 -4.10 13.85
CA ARG A 239 3.20 -5.41 13.58
C ARG A 239 3.85 -5.51 12.22
N ASP A 240 3.38 -4.74 11.24
CA ASP A 240 3.84 -4.84 9.87
C ASP A 240 3.62 -3.53 9.11
N VAL A 241 4.64 -3.11 8.37
CA VAL A 241 4.56 -1.93 7.50
C VAL A 241 4.26 -2.43 6.10
N ASN A 242 3.04 -2.21 5.64
CA ASN A 242 2.67 -2.55 4.28
C ASN A 242 3.17 -1.43 3.32
N PRO A 243 3.99 -1.75 2.31
CA PRO A 243 4.60 -0.75 1.43
C PRO A 243 3.61 -0.13 0.44
N ASP A 244 2.46 -0.75 0.20
CA ASP A 244 1.46 -0.30 -0.78
C ASP A 244 0.70 0.95 -0.30
N LEU A 245 0.57 1.10 1.03
CA LEU A 245 -0.09 2.25 1.65
C LEU A 245 0.52 2.54 3.03
N PRO A 246 1.71 3.16 3.11
CA PRO A 246 2.39 3.52 4.36
C PRO A 246 1.76 4.76 5.01
N CYS A 247 0.43 4.82 5.06
CA CYS A 247 -0.31 5.88 5.70
C CYS A 247 -0.12 5.79 7.22
N PRO A 248 0.28 6.87 7.91
CA PRO A 248 0.40 6.87 9.37
C PRO A 248 -0.86 6.32 10.06
N ALA A 249 -0.71 5.41 11.03
CA ALA A 249 -1.83 4.74 11.68
C ALA A 249 -2.98 5.68 12.12
N PRO A 250 -2.71 6.86 12.73
CA PRO A 250 -3.79 7.79 13.10
C PRO A 250 -4.60 8.29 11.91
N LEU A 251 -3.93 8.58 10.78
CA LEU A 251 -4.60 9.00 9.54
C LEU A 251 -5.34 7.85 8.88
N PHE A 252 -4.78 6.64 8.93
CA PHE A 252 -5.41 5.44 8.39
C PHE A 252 -6.70 5.08 9.16
N VAL A 253 -6.72 5.27 10.48
CA VAL A 253 -7.94 5.18 11.30
C VAL A 253 -8.99 6.21 10.86
N VAL A 254 -8.59 7.45 10.56
CA VAL A 254 -9.53 8.45 10.04
C VAL A 254 -10.07 8.02 8.67
N LEU A 255 -9.23 7.53 7.76
CA LEU A 255 -9.65 7.04 6.44
C LEU A 255 -10.70 5.93 6.56
N LYS A 256 -10.48 4.94 7.45
CA LYS A 256 -11.47 3.90 7.80
C LYS A 256 -12.79 4.53 8.26
N ASN A 257 -12.73 5.49 9.19
CA ASN A 257 -13.92 6.08 9.80
C ASN A 257 -14.69 6.99 8.81
N LEU A 258 -14.01 7.63 7.86
CA LEU A 258 -14.63 8.33 6.73
C LEU A 258 -15.39 7.36 5.84
N ASN A 259 -14.81 6.21 5.49
CA ASN A 259 -15.50 5.17 4.72
C ASN A 259 -16.76 4.71 5.44
N GLN A 260 -16.67 4.37 6.72
CA GLN A 260 -17.82 3.95 7.53
C GLN A 260 -18.91 5.02 7.63
N LEU A 261 -18.53 6.30 7.66
CA LEU A 261 -19.48 7.40 7.64
C LEU A 261 -20.21 7.46 6.29
N ARG A 262 -19.50 7.36 5.17
CA ARG A 262 -20.09 7.28 3.82
C ARG A 262 -21.11 6.15 3.70
N GLY A 263 -20.76 4.94 4.14
CA GLY A 263 -21.68 3.80 4.13
C GLY A 263 -22.94 4.06 4.97
N ARG A 264 -22.79 4.61 6.18
CA ARG A 264 -23.95 4.96 7.04
C ARG A 264 -24.84 6.04 6.44
N ILE A 265 -24.29 6.98 5.68
CA ILE A 265 -25.06 8.01 4.98
C ILE A 265 -25.85 7.36 3.84
N ALA A 266 -25.22 6.48 3.05
CA ALA A 266 -25.89 5.77 1.97
C ALA A 266 -27.02 4.85 2.48
N ASP A 267 -26.84 4.27 3.67
CA ASP A 267 -27.86 3.43 4.33
C ASP A 267 -28.98 4.25 5.03
N ASP A 268 -29.01 5.59 4.88
CA ASP A 268 -29.89 6.54 5.60
C ASP A 268 -29.88 6.40 7.14
N ASN A 269 -28.74 5.93 7.67
CA ASN A 269 -28.54 5.61 9.08
C ASN A 269 -27.71 6.67 9.82
N CYS A 270 -27.72 7.92 9.34
CA CYS A 270 -26.93 9.00 9.93
C CYS A 270 -27.73 10.29 10.10
N PRO A 271 -28.29 10.55 11.30
CA PRO A 271 -28.97 11.81 11.59
C PRO A 271 -28.05 13.01 11.36
N LYS A 272 -28.58 14.10 10.79
CA LYS A 272 -27.82 15.30 10.43
C LYS A 272 -26.92 15.84 11.56
N ALA A 273 -27.44 15.92 12.79
CA ALA A 273 -26.66 16.40 13.93
C ALA A 273 -25.49 15.49 14.31
N LEU A 274 -25.65 14.17 14.13
CA LEU A 274 -24.57 13.21 14.32
C LEU A 274 -23.54 13.33 13.19
N LEU A 275 -24.00 13.44 11.94
CA LEU A 275 -23.14 13.67 10.77
C LEU A 275 -22.23 14.88 10.97
N GLU A 276 -22.82 16.05 11.24
CA GLU A 276 -22.07 17.30 11.44
C GLU A 276 -21.03 17.20 12.57
N ARG A 277 -21.38 16.51 13.67
CA ARG A 277 -20.45 16.26 14.78
C ARG A 277 -19.32 15.33 14.39
N THR A 278 -19.64 14.20 13.73
CA THR A 278 -18.64 13.22 13.30
C THR A 278 -17.68 13.80 12.26
N VAL A 279 -18.18 14.59 11.30
CA VAL A 279 -17.35 15.27 10.30
C VAL A 279 -16.34 16.20 10.97
N ARG A 280 -16.80 17.01 11.95
CA ARG A 280 -15.93 17.90 12.71
C ARG A 280 -14.84 17.12 13.46
N ASP A 281 -15.22 16.10 14.23
CA ASP A 281 -14.27 15.27 14.98
C ASP A 281 -13.22 14.61 14.06
N LEU A 282 -13.63 14.06 12.91
CA LEU A 282 -12.70 13.46 11.96
C LEU A 282 -11.72 14.50 11.38
N PHE A 283 -12.19 15.68 10.98
CA PHE A 283 -11.31 16.73 10.46
C PHE A 283 -10.40 17.36 11.53
N ASP A 284 -10.86 17.46 12.77
CA ASP A 284 -10.05 17.90 13.90
C ASP A 284 -8.93 16.90 14.17
N ARG A 285 -9.20 15.59 14.12
CA ARG A 285 -8.18 14.53 14.24
C ARG A 285 -7.15 14.59 13.12
N VAL A 286 -7.57 14.80 11.87
CA VAL A 286 -6.62 14.97 10.75
C VAL A 286 -5.75 16.20 10.96
N SER A 287 -6.33 17.30 11.46
CA SER A 287 -5.61 18.56 11.66
C SER A 287 -4.69 18.54 12.87
N ALA A 288 -5.04 17.78 13.91
CA ALA A 288 -4.20 17.57 15.09
C ALA A 288 -3.04 16.58 14.85
N PHE A 289 -3.04 15.85 13.73
CA PHE A 289 -1.94 14.94 13.39
C PHE A 289 -0.63 15.72 13.22
N ASN A 290 0.36 15.39 14.06
CA ASN A 290 1.69 15.98 14.04
C ASN A 290 2.63 15.10 13.19
N HIS A 291 3.00 15.62 12.01
CA HIS A 291 3.84 14.92 11.05
C HIS A 291 5.31 14.84 11.50
N ASP A 292 5.85 15.90 12.09
CA ASP A 292 7.24 15.94 12.57
C ASP A 292 7.47 14.88 13.65
N ARG A 293 6.57 14.86 14.65
CA ARG A 293 6.62 13.87 15.72
C ARG A 293 6.44 12.46 15.19
N TRP A 294 5.60 12.25 14.18
CA TRP A 294 5.47 10.93 13.56
C TRP A 294 6.75 10.54 12.82
N ALA A 295 7.36 11.45 12.07
CA ALA A 295 8.61 11.22 11.35
C ALA A 295 9.74 10.81 12.30
N GLU A 296 9.84 11.41 13.50
CA GLU A 296 10.79 11.01 14.54
C GLU A 296 10.62 9.55 15.00
N THR A 297 9.39 9.00 14.97
CA THR A 297 9.16 7.59 15.33
C THR A 297 9.64 6.60 14.27
N ILE A 298 9.78 7.07 13.03
CA ILE A 298 10.28 6.29 11.90
C ILE A 298 11.80 6.48 11.87
N ALA A 299 12.53 5.58 12.54
CA ALA A 299 14.00 5.58 12.58
C ALA A 299 14.60 5.40 11.16
N PHE A 300 14.76 6.51 10.43
CA PHE A 300 15.29 6.52 9.07
C PHE A 300 16.26 7.68 8.86
N GLU A 301 17.30 7.45 8.04
CA GLU A 301 18.28 8.47 7.63
C GLU A 301 17.73 9.49 6.62
N ALA A 302 16.45 9.36 6.20
CA ALA A 302 15.74 10.35 5.37
C ALA A 302 14.45 10.85 6.04
N GLY A 303 14.59 11.48 7.21
CA GLY A 303 13.48 12.09 7.95
C GLY A 303 12.63 13.05 7.09
N ASP A 304 13.25 13.79 6.18
CA ASP A 304 12.57 14.75 5.29
C ASP A 304 11.56 14.08 4.34
N LEU A 305 11.91 12.90 3.80
CA LEU A 305 11.01 12.15 2.94
C LEU A 305 9.83 11.58 3.74
N ALA A 306 10.09 11.06 4.94
CA ALA A 306 9.04 10.55 5.82
C ALA A 306 8.06 11.66 6.25
N ALA A 307 8.58 12.83 6.63
CA ALA A 307 7.77 14.00 6.95
C ALA A 307 6.91 14.42 5.74
N THR A 308 7.52 14.53 4.56
CA THR A 308 6.83 14.88 3.31
C THR A 308 5.71 13.87 2.97
N MET A 309 6.01 12.56 3.03
CA MET A 309 5.02 11.52 2.77
C MET A 309 3.85 11.58 3.76
N SER A 310 4.13 11.75 5.04
CA SER A 310 3.09 11.86 6.07
C SER A 310 2.19 13.09 5.85
N ARG A 311 2.77 14.21 5.39
CA ARG A 311 2.02 15.41 5.02
C ARG A 311 1.15 15.17 3.79
N ILE A 312 1.67 14.51 2.76
CA ILE A 312 0.88 14.10 1.58
C ILE A 312 -0.33 13.28 2.01
N PHE A 313 -0.14 12.27 2.87
CA PHE A 313 -1.25 11.46 3.39
C PHE A 313 -2.24 12.28 4.23
N GLN A 314 -1.76 13.19 5.07
CA GLN A 314 -2.62 14.07 5.88
C GLN A 314 -3.55 14.90 5.00
N VAL A 315 -3.00 15.55 3.97
CA VAL A 315 -3.76 16.39 3.05
C VAL A 315 -4.69 15.54 2.17
N ALA A 316 -4.22 14.38 1.69
CA ALA A 316 -5.03 13.46 0.89
C ALA A 316 -6.22 12.90 1.68
N VAL A 317 -6.05 12.48 2.93
CA VAL A 317 -7.16 12.02 3.79
C VAL A 317 -8.18 13.13 4.02
N ARG A 318 -7.73 14.37 4.25
CA ARG A 318 -8.62 15.51 4.38
C ARG A 318 -9.39 15.79 3.09
N LEU A 319 -8.69 15.86 1.96
CA LEU A 319 -9.28 16.14 0.66
C LEU A 319 -10.26 15.03 0.23
N TYR A 320 -9.93 13.77 0.49
CA TYR A 320 -10.85 12.66 0.31
C TYR A 320 -12.15 12.86 1.11
N GLY A 321 -12.06 13.23 2.40
CA GLY A 321 -13.24 13.55 3.21
C GLY A 321 -14.07 14.71 2.63
N ILE A 322 -13.42 15.77 2.13
CA ILE A 322 -14.07 16.93 1.49
C ILE A 322 -14.83 16.53 0.23
N LEU A 323 -14.26 15.65 -0.59
CA LEU A 323 -14.82 15.24 -1.88
C LEU A 323 -15.91 14.17 -1.75
N SER A 324 -15.82 13.33 -0.72
CA SER A 324 -16.63 12.10 -0.60
C SER A 324 -17.80 12.17 0.39
N LEU A 325 -17.87 13.23 1.20
CA LEU A 325 -18.97 13.48 2.13
C LEU A 325 -19.97 14.51 1.58
N PRO A 326 -21.21 14.54 2.10
CA PRO A 326 -22.22 15.48 1.64
C PRO A 326 -21.76 16.95 1.70
N HIS A 327 -21.99 17.70 0.62
CA HIS A 327 -21.59 19.11 0.50
C HIS A 327 -22.07 19.95 1.69
N SER A 328 -23.30 19.73 2.16
CA SER A 328 -23.89 20.45 3.29
C SER A 328 -23.10 20.28 4.59
N ALA A 329 -22.58 19.08 4.86
CA ALA A 329 -21.77 18.80 6.05
C ALA A 329 -20.40 19.46 5.96
N ILE A 330 -19.79 19.49 4.76
CA ILE A 330 -18.52 20.18 4.51
C ILE A 330 -18.67 21.69 4.66
N VAL A 331 -19.73 22.27 4.08
CA VAL A 331 -20.05 23.70 4.21
C VAL A 331 -20.24 24.07 5.69
N TYR A 332 -20.99 23.26 6.44
CA TYR A 332 -21.22 23.49 7.86
C TYR A 332 -19.90 23.47 8.66
N TRP A 333 -19.04 22.47 8.44
CA TRP A 333 -17.73 22.40 9.07
C TRP A 333 -16.86 23.62 8.73
N ALA A 334 -16.78 23.99 7.45
CA ALA A 334 -15.96 25.10 6.98
C ALA A 334 -16.42 26.46 7.56
N VAL A 335 -17.73 26.68 7.67
CA VAL A 335 -18.27 27.89 8.32
C VAL A 335 -17.94 27.89 9.81
N ALA A 336 -18.11 26.76 10.50
CA ALA A 336 -17.82 26.65 11.92
C ALA A 336 -16.34 26.88 12.25
N THR A 337 -15.43 26.48 11.37
CA THR A 337 -13.98 26.71 11.49
C THR A 337 -13.50 28.03 10.90
N ARG A 338 -14.43 28.86 10.39
CA ARG A 338 -14.15 30.17 9.75
C ARG A 338 -13.19 30.07 8.58
N TYR A 339 -13.34 29.03 7.76
CA TYR A 339 -12.50 28.81 6.59
C TYR A 339 -12.61 30.00 5.60
N PRO A 340 -11.50 30.50 5.04
CA PRO A 340 -11.54 31.63 4.13
C PRO A 340 -12.27 31.26 2.82
N ARG A 341 -13.13 32.17 2.37
CA ARG A 341 -13.83 32.05 1.09
C ARG A 341 -13.00 32.71 -0.01
N LEU A 342 -12.73 31.98 -1.09
CA LEU A 342 -12.09 32.54 -2.28
C LEU A 342 -13.05 33.48 -3.02
N PRO A 343 -12.57 34.60 -3.60
CA PRO A 343 -13.40 35.50 -4.39
C PRO A 343 -14.12 34.75 -5.53
N GLY A 344 -15.43 34.96 -5.65
CA GLY A 344 -16.26 34.35 -6.70
C GLY A 344 -16.57 32.85 -6.53
N ALA A 345 -16.01 32.16 -5.53
CA ALA A 345 -16.24 30.74 -5.29
C ALA A 345 -17.30 30.50 -4.21
N SER A 346 -17.91 29.30 -4.18
CA SER A 346 -18.67 28.85 -3.01
C SER A 346 -17.71 28.53 -1.84
N ILE A 347 -18.21 28.41 -0.61
CA ILE A 347 -17.37 28.01 0.52
C ILE A 347 -16.84 26.57 0.34
N TYR A 348 -17.66 25.68 -0.24
CA TYR A 348 -17.25 24.32 -0.58
C TYR A 348 -16.10 24.33 -1.58
N ASP A 349 -16.24 25.07 -2.69
CA ASP A 349 -15.19 25.17 -3.71
C ASP A 349 -13.93 25.79 -3.15
N SER A 350 -14.04 26.78 -2.27
CA SER A 350 -12.89 27.39 -1.61
C SER A 350 -12.08 26.36 -0.83
N VAL A 351 -12.75 25.52 -0.05
CA VAL A 351 -12.13 24.42 0.72
C VAL A 351 -11.51 23.38 -0.22
N ARG A 352 -12.26 22.95 -1.25
CA ARG A 352 -11.81 21.94 -2.22
C ARG A 352 -10.59 22.43 -3.01
N ILE A 353 -10.62 23.66 -3.54
CA ILE A 353 -9.52 24.28 -4.30
C ILE A 353 -8.28 24.42 -3.42
N ALA A 354 -8.42 24.92 -2.19
CA ALA A 354 -7.28 25.14 -1.30
C ALA A 354 -6.53 23.83 -0.99
N HIS A 355 -7.25 22.77 -0.62
CA HIS A 355 -6.63 21.48 -0.29
C HIS A 355 -6.13 20.72 -1.52
N ARG A 356 -6.77 20.89 -2.69
CA ARG A 356 -6.23 20.40 -3.97
C ARG A 356 -4.88 21.02 -4.27
N ARG A 357 -4.77 22.36 -4.18
CA ARG A 357 -3.52 23.08 -4.44
C ARG A 357 -2.41 22.60 -3.50
N GLU A 358 -2.72 22.54 -2.20
CA GLU A 358 -1.79 22.01 -1.21
C GLU A 358 -1.30 20.59 -1.56
N LEU A 359 -2.21 19.69 -1.95
CA LEU A 359 -1.83 18.32 -2.32
C LEU A 359 -0.98 18.28 -3.60
N LEU A 360 -1.33 19.07 -4.62
CA LEU A 360 -0.57 19.15 -5.86
C LEU A 360 0.83 19.73 -5.61
N ASP A 361 0.94 20.81 -4.83
CA ASP A 361 2.23 21.43 -4.48
C ASP A 361 3.17 20.44 -3.78
N LEU A 362 2.63 19.53 -2.96
CA LEU A 362 3.39 18.46 -2.32
C LEU A 362 3.78 17.32 -3.28
N LEU A 363 2.96 17.05 -4.31
CA LEU A 363 3.19 15.97 -5.28
C LEU A 363 4.10 16.38 -6.44
N TYR A 364 4.05 17.64 -6.87
CA TYR A 364 4.83 18.18 -7.99
C TYR A 364 6.34 17.92 -7.90
N PRO A 365 6.99 18.05 -6.73
CA PRO A 365 8.41 17.71 -6.56
C PRO A 365 8.77 16.27 -6.94
N PHE A 366 7.80 15.34 -6.97
CA PHE A 366 7.99 13.94 -7.35
C PHE A 366 7.76 13.66 -8.84
N ARG A 367 7.50 14.69 -9.66
CA ARG A 367 7.34 14.56 -11.12
C ARG A 367 8.50 13.79 -11.72
N GLY A 368 8.18 12.80 -12.57
CA GLY A 368 9.15 11.90 -13.20
C GLY A 368 9.68 10.77 -12.30
N ARG A 369 9.39 10.77 -10.99
CA ARG A 369 9.89 9.76 -10.02
C ARG A 369 8.83 8.75 -9.58
N PHE A 370 7.58 8.89 -10.02
CA PHE A 370 6.47 8.07 -9.53
C PHE A 370 6.57 6.57 -9.83
N ARG A 371 7.41 6.14 -10.78
CA ARG A 371 7.65 4.72 -11.05
C ARG A 371 8.20 3.95 -9.84
N SER A 372 8.91 4.62 -8.93
CA SER A 372 9.42 4.03 -7.67
C SER A 372 8.59 4.40 -6.44
N LEU A 373 7.55 5.23 -6.57
CA LEU A 373 6.76 5.77 -5.46
C LEU A 373 5.33 5.22 -5.46
N LEU A 374 5.21 3.89 -5.51
CA LEU A 374 3.93 3.18 -5.58
C LEU A 374 3.02 3.49 -4.38
N SER A 375 3.61 3.75 -3.22
CA SER A 375 2.93 4.18 -1.99
C SER A 375 2.10 5.46 -2.15
N LEU A 376 2.37 6.28 -3.17
CA LEU A 376 1.64 7.52 -3.45
C LEU A 376 0.48 7.34 -4.43
N ALA A 377 0.18 6.12 -4.90
CA ALA A 377 -0.90 5.89 -5.86
C ALA A 377 -2.27 6.37 -5.35
N TRP A 378 -2.58 6.09 -4.08
CA TRP A 378 -3.84 6.55 -3.49
C TRP A 378 -3.89 8.09 -3.34
N PRO A 379 -2.89 8.78 -2.75
CA PRO A 379 -2.85 10.25 -2.75
C PRO A 379 -2.94 10.90 -4.15
N VAL A 380 -2.22 10.35 -5.15
CA VAL A 380 -2.28 10.83 -6.54
C VAL A 380 -3.68 10.65 -7.12
N THR A 381 -4.34 9.52 -6.80
CA THR A 381 -5.74 9.29 -7.20
C THR A 381 -6.68 10.33 -6.58
N VAL A 382 -6.54 10.64 -5.28
CA VAL A 382 -7.33 11.69 -4.61
C VAL A 382 -7.11 13.05 -5.29
N ALA A 383 -5.86 13.41 -5.60
CA ALA A 383 -5.55 14.63 -6.31
C ALA A 383 -6.22 14.66 -7.70
N GLY A 384 -6.22 13.53 -8.41
CA GLY A 384 -6.92 13.35 -9.68
C GLY A 384 -8.42 13.65 -9.61
N VAL A 385 -9.13 13.10 -8.62
CA VAL A 385 -10.58 13.36 -8.47
C VAL A 385 -10.85 14.83 -8.16
N SER A 386 -9.96 15.47 -7.40
CA SER A 386 -10.13 16.89 -7.05
C SER A 386 -10.10 17.84 -8.26
N LEU A 387 -9.61 17.38 -9.41
CA LEU A 387 -9.55 18.10 -10.68
C LEU A 387 -10.84 18.02 -11.51
N GLY A 388 -11.86 17.28 -11.06
CA GLY A 388 -13.17 17.23 -11.73
C GLY A 388 -13.79 18.62 -11.91
N GLY A 389 -14.31 18.88 -13.11
CA GLY A 389 -15.03 20.10 -13.49
C GLY A 389 -14.19 21.36 -13.71
N ASP A 390 -13.12 21.59 -12.94
CA ASP A 390 -12.35 22.85 -12.95
C ASP A 390 -10.81 22.67 -12.87
N GLY A 391 -10.31 21.45 -13.04
CA GLY A 391 -8.87 21.17 -13.09
C GLY A 391 -8.21 21.66 -14.38
N SER A 392 -6.94 22.07 -14.29
CA SER A 392 -6.18 22.44 -15.49
C SER A 392 -5.79 21.20 -16.29
N ALA A 393 -5.70 21.34 -17.62
CA ALA A 393 -5.23 20.25 -18.48
C ALA A 393 -3.77 19.84 -18.17
N GLU A 394 -2.97 20.72 -17.58
CA GLU A 394 -1.63 20.40 -17.11
C GLU A 394 -1.66 19.50 -15.86
N ASP A 395 -2.47 19.83 -14.87
CA ASP A 395 -2.61 19.00 -13.67
C ASP A 395 -3.18 17.63 -14.00
N CYS A 396 -4.22 17.55 -14.86
CA CYS A 396 -4.78 16.26 -15.30
C CYS A 396 -3.73 15.40 -16.00
N ARG A 397 -2.89 16.00 -16.85
CA ARG A 397 -1.78 15.31 -17.52
C ARG A 397 -0.72 14.84 -16.52
N PHE A 398 -0.36 15.68 -15.54
CA PHE A 398 0.58 15.32 -14.49
C PHE A 398 0.10 14.08 -13.70
N ILE A 399 -1.17 14.06 -13.28
CA ILE A 399 -1.76 12.92 -12.57
C ILE A 399 -1.79 11.68 -13.46
N ALA A 400 -2.15 11.83 -14.74
CA ALA A 400 -2.14 10.72 -15.69
C ALA A 400 -0.75 10.12 -15.90
N GLU A 401 0.28 10.96 -16.05
CA GLU A 401 1.68 10.54 -16.15
C GLU A 401 2.14 9.84 -14.87
N ALA A 402 1.76 10.35 -13.70
CA ALA A 402 2.10 9.77 -12.40
C ALA A 402 1.53 8.35 -12.22
N LEU A 403 0.21 8.16 -12.41
CA LEU A 403 -0.44 6.85 -12.27
C LEU A 403 0.03 5.84 -13.31
N LEU A 404 0.21 6.28 -14.57
CA LEU A 404 0.76 5.44 -15.63
C LEU A 404 2.21 5.03 -15.31
N GLY A 405 3.01 5.96 -14.78
CA GLY A 405 4.38 5.72 -14.35
C GLY A 405 4.46 4.69 -13.22
N MET A 406 3.60 4.81 -12.20
CA MET A 406 3.47 3.84 -11.12
C MET A 406 3.12 2.45 -11.65
N TRP A 407 2.06 2.34 -12.45
CA TRP A 407 1.62 1.05 -13.00
C TRP A 407 2.69 0.36 -13.87
N LYS A 408 3.50 1.14 -14.62
CA LYS A 408 4.63 0.62 -15.40
C LYS A 408 5.80 0.12 -14.55
N SER A 409 5.77 0.28 -13.23
CA SER A 409 6.72 -0.36 -12.34
C SER A 409 6.55 -1.89 -12.38
N PRO A 410 7.63 -2.68 -12.43
CA PRO A 410 7.53 -4.14 -12.34
C PRO A 410 6.80 -4.62 -11.09
N LEU A 411 6.92 -3.86 -9.99
CA LEU A 411 6.33 -4.18 -8.69
C LEU A 411 4.85 -3.81 -8.60
N SER A 412 4.32 -3.08 -9.58
CA SER A 412 2.95 -2.58 -9.48
C SER A 412 1.90 -3.61 -9.93
N ARG A 413 0.80 -3.64 -9.19
CA ARG A 413 -0.51 -4.24 -9.44
C ARG A 413 -1.37 -3.31 -10.30
N VAL A 414 -2.60 -3.70 -10.60
CA VAL A 414 -3.46 -2.98 -11.57
C VAL A 414 -4.13 -1.71 -11.03
N GLY A 415 -4.08 -1.44 -9.72
CA GLY A 415 -4.86 -0.34 -9.15
C GLY A 415 -4.63 1.03 -9.78
N PRO A 416 -3.37 1.48 -10.01
CA PRO A 416 -3.11 2.80 -10.57
C PRO A 416 -3.66 2.97 -12.00
N ILE A 417 -3.62 1.92 -12.83
CA ILE A 417 -4.18 2.00 -14.20
C ILE A 417 -5.71 2.00 -14.19
N LEU A 418 -6.35 1.24 -13.30
CA LEU A 418 -7.81 1.26 -13.16
C LEU A 418 -8.30 2.62 -12.63
N CYS A 419 -7.62 3.20 -11.65
CA CYS A 419 -7.89 4.57 -11.19
C CYS A 419 -7.72 5.59 -12.33
N LEU A 420 -6.67 5.45 -13.16
CA LEU A 420 -6.44 6.33 -14.30
C LEU A 420 -7.55 6.22 -15.35
N GLU A 421 -8.04 5.01 -15.64
CA GLU A 421 -9.15 4.80 -16.56
C GLU A 421 -10.43 5.49 -16.07
N LYS A 422 -10.75 5.39 -14.78
CA LYS A 422 -11.88 6.12 -14.15
C LYS A 422 -11.71 7.63 -14.21
N LEU A 423 -10.52 8.13 -13.87
CA LEU A 423 -10.23 9.57 -13.87
C LEU A 423 -10.38 10.20 -15.25
N ARG A 424 -9.94 9.52 -16.32
CA ARG A 424 -10.09 10.04 -17.69
C ARG A 424 -11.55 10.26 -18.07
N VAL A 425 -12.39 9.25 -17.84
CA VAL A 425 -13.84 9.35 -18.08
C VAL A 425 -14.46 10.44 -17.22
N PHE A 426 -14.05 10.53 -15.95
CA PHE A 426 -14.54 11.53 -15.02
C PHE A 426 -14.20 12.96 -15.43
N TRP A 427 -12.95 13.23 -15.84
CA TRP A 427 -12.53 14.55 -16.32
C TRP A 427 -13.30 14.99 -17.57
N ASP A 428 -13.54 14.07 -18.51
CA ASP A 428 -14.30 14.34 -19.73
C ASP A 428 -15.79 14.61 -19.43
N SER A 429 -16.32 14.09 -18.32
CA SER A 429 -17.73 14.25 -17.94
C SER A 429 -18.07 15.63 -17.34
N GLY A 430 -17.07 16.39 -16.89
CA GLY A 430 -17.27 17.67 -16.18
C GLY A 430 -17.87 17.55 -14.78
N LYS A 431 -18.06 16.33 -14.27
CA LYS A 431 -18.59 16.08 -12.93
C LYS A 431 -17.53 16.38 -11.85
N THR A 432 -18.00 16.53 -10.61
CA THR A 432 -17.16 16.97 -9.48
C THR A 432 -17.28 16.11 -8.22
N VAL A 433 -18.28 15.22 -8.15
CA VAL A 433 -18.55 14.40 -6.96
C VAL A 433 -17.68 13.15 -6.98
N TRP A 434 -17.23 12.70 -5.81
CA TRP A 434 -16.37 11.51 -5.70
C TRP A 434 -16.98 10.23 -6.28
N ASP A 435 -18.24 9.94 -5.94
CA ASP A 435 -18.96 8.72 -6.36
C ASP A 435 -19.28 8.75 -7.87
N ASP A 436 -19.21 9.92 -8.53
CA ASP A 436 -19.31 10.03 -9.99
C ASP A 436 -18.02 9.57 -10.71
N CYS A 437 -16.86 9.65 -10.04
CA CYS A 437 -15.60 9.12 -10.55
C CYS A 437 -15.48 7.61 -10.31
N PHE A 438 -15.93 7.15 -9.14
CA PHE A 438 -15.93 5.75 -8.75
C PHE A 438 -17.37 5.25 -8.65
N ASP A 439 -17.98 5.07 -9.81
CA ASP A 439 -19.34 4.55 -10.02
C ASP A 439 -19.45 3.02 -9.78
N GLU A 440 -18.31 2.34 -9.72
CA GLU A 440 -18.17 0.95 -9.32
C GLU A 440 -16.93 0.76 -8.43
N PRO A 441 -16.87 -0.32 -7.63
CA PRO A 441 -15.71 -0.64 -6.80
C PRO A 441 -14.43 -0.89 -7.59
N VAL A 442 -13.39 -0.09 -7.34
CA VAL A 442 -12.05 -0.25 -7.92
C VAL A 442 -11.01 -0.47 -6.82
N PRO A 443 -10.08 -1.44 -6.93
CA PRO A 443 -8.98 -1.56 -5.99
C PRO A 443 -7.89 -0.52 -6.32
N PRO A 444 -7.57 0.44 -5.43
CA PRO A 444 -6.75 1.59 -5.82
C PRO A 444 -5.26 1.43 -5.52
N LEU A 445 -4.89 0.31 -4.90
CA LEU A 445 -3.52 0.11 -4.42
C LEU A 445 -2.61 -0.39 -5.54
N ALA A 446 -1.38 0.10 -5.48
CA ALA A 446 -0.34 -0.09 -6.47
C ALA A 446 0.33 -1.44 -6.43
#